data_AF-G7GF65-F1
#
_entry.id   AF-G7GF65-F1
#
_cell.length_a   1.000
_cell.length_b   1.000
_cell.length_c   1.000
_cell.angle_alpha   90.00
_cell.angle_beta   90.00
_cell.angle_gamma   90.00
#
_symmetry.space_group_name_H-M   'P 1'
#
loop_
_entity.id
_entity.type
_entity.pdbx_description
1 polymer ?
#
loop_
_entity_poly.entity_id
_entity_poly.type
_entity_poly.pdbx_seq_one_letter_code
_entity_poly.pdbx_strand_id
1 'polypeptide(L)'
;MGANAPSKIIVPQAYTAKTLKLENETIEIKGQKELTYLWIPSVKAVVGGIPVSSGIHLWTADTPTTKDRAEVIKTLESIKALKPQTVVPAHMKAGAAEGLNAVNFSIDYLKQYEQAVKSSKNSEVLIKTMQQKYPTLTETSSLELGAKVVKGEMQWP
;
A
#
# COMPACT_ATOMS: atom_id res chain seq x y z
N MET A 1 -3.21 34.48 12.50
CA MET A 1 -4.20 33.39 12.47
C MET A 1 -5.52 33.93 13.04
N GLY A 2 -6.66 33.50 12.52
CA GLY A 2 -7.98 34.02 12.92
C GLY A 2 -8.56 33.36 14.17
N ALA A 3 -9.84 33.61 14.46
CA ALA A 3 -10.55 33.13 15.66
C ALA A 3 -10.57 31.60 15.86
N ASN A 4 -10.32 30.81 14.80
CA ASN A 4 -10.33 29.35 14.83
C ASN A 4 -8.93 28.74 14.99
N ALA A 5 -7.91 29.54 15.32
CA ALA A 5 -6.58 29.02 15.57
C ALA A 5 -6.58 28.13 16.82
N PRO A 6 -5.89 26.98 16.83
CA PRO A 6 -5.71 26.18 18.03
C PRO A 6 -5.09 27.03 19.15
N SER A 7 -5.70 27.05 20.33
CA SER A 7 -5.16 27.76 21.50
C SER A 7 -4.03 27.00 22.20
N LYS A 8 -3.80 25.74 21.81
CA LYS A 8 -2.77 24.87 22.35
C LYS A 8 -2.16 24.02 21.24
N ILE A 9 -0.84 23.90 21.26
CA ILE A 9 -0.11 22.92 20.46
C ILE A 9 -0.10 21.61 21.25
N ILE A 10 -0.65 20.56 20.66
CA ILE A 10 -0.56 19.19 21.18
C ILE A 10 0.45 18.45 20.33
N VAL A 11 1.56 18.00 20.93
CA VAL A 11 2.56 17.18 20.25
C VAL A 11 2.20 15.71 20.47
N PRO A 12 1.91 14.93 19.41
CA PRO A 12 1.63 13.51 19.54
C PRO A 12 2.85 12.75 20.08
N GLN A 13 2.62 11.77 20.96
CA GLN A 13 3.64 10.81 21.37
C GLN A 13 3.52 9.54 20.55
N ALA A 14 4.65 8.88 20.27
CA ALA A 14 4.66 7.62 19.57
C ALA A 14 3.85 6.56 20.35
N TYR A 15 2.91 5.93 19.65
CA TYR A 15 2.11 4.86 20.23
C TYR A 15 2.82 3.52 20.01
N THR A 16 3.19 2.84 21.09
CA THR A 16 4.03 1.61 21.04
C THR A 16 3.29 0.34 21.43
N ALA A 17 2.03 0.44 21.86
CA ALA A 17 1.22 -0.73 22.18
C ALA A 17 0.82 -1.48 20.90
N LYS A 18 0.56 -2.79 21.04
CA LYS A 18 0.15 -3.66 19.92
C LYS A 18 -1.35 -3.65 19.68
N THR A 19 -2.12 -2.95 20.50
CA THR A 19 -3.58 -2.93 20.42
C THR A 19 -4.11 -1.55 20.77
N LEU A 20 -5.11 -1.09 20.02
CA LEU A 20 -5.97 0.03 20.40
C LEU A 20 -7.24 -0.53 21.04
N LYS A 21 -7.79 0.22 21.99
CA LYS A 21 -9.11 -0.03 22.56
C LYS A 21 -10.06 1.04 22.08
N LEU A 22 -11.18 0.62 21.51
CA LEU A 22 -12.30 1.48 21.16
C LEU A 22 -13.54 0.89 21.80
N GLU A 23 -13.97 1.48 22.92
CA GLU A 23 -15.04 0.91 23.75
C GLU A 23 -14.72 -0.55 24.14
N ASN A 24 -15.60 -1.49 23.77
CA ASN A 24 -15.46 -2.92 24.03
C ASN A 24 -14.63 -3.65 22.95
N GLU A 25 -14.24 -2.95 21.89
CA GLU A 25 -13.50 -3.53 20.77
C GLU A 25 -11.99 -3.49 20.99
N THR A 26 -11.35 -4.60 20.60
CA THR A 26 -9.89 -4.68 20.50
C THR A 26 -9.50 -4.55 19.03
N ILE A 27 -8.67 -3.56 18.73
CA ILE A 27 -8.08 -3.38 17.40
C ILE A 27 -6.60 -3.73 17.51
N GLU A 28 -6.16 -4.78 16.82
CA GLU A 28 -4.76 -5.17 16.79
C GLU A 28 -3.98 -4.32 15.78
N ILE A 29 -2.82 -3.84 16.19
CA ILE A 29 -1.84 -3.19 15.32
C ILE A 29 -0.84 -4.25 14.87
N LYS A 30 -0.80 -4.51 13.55
CA LYS A 30 0.05 -5.52 12.91
C LYS A 30 0.96 -4.89 11.87
N GLY A 31 1.94 -5.64 11.37
CA GLY A 31 2.94 -5.15 10.43
C GLY A 31 4.13 -4.48 11.11
N GLN A 32 4.96 -3.79 10.32
CA GLN A 32 6.15 -3.09 10.81
C GLN A 32 6.32 -1.77 10.05
N LYS A 33 6.71 -0.72 10.78
CA LYS A 33 6.99 0.61 10.24
C LYS A 33 5.84 1.14 9.36
N GLU A 34 6.11 1.49 8.10
CA GLU A 34 5.16 2.06 7.14
C GLU A 34 4.15 1.01 6.63
N LEU A 35 4.44 -0.28 6.80
CA LEU A 35 3.57 -1.40 6.42
C LEU A 35 2.66 -1.87 7.58
N THR A 36 2.45 -0.99 8.56
CA THR A 36 1.50 -1.25 9.65
C THR A 36 0.05 -1.19 9.16
N TYR A 37 -0.78 -2.12 9.62
CA TYR A 37 -2.22 -2.20 9.35
C TYR A 37 -2.98 -2.58 10.62
N LEU A 38 -4.29 -2.30 10.64
CA LEU A 38 -5.16 -2.63 11.76
C LEU A 38 -5.99 -3.88 11.44
N TRP A 39 -6.09 -4.78 12.42
CA TRP A 39 -6.96 -5.95 12.38
C TRP A 39 -8.00 -5.85 13.49
N ILE A 40 -9.27 -5.98 13.12
CA ILE A 40 -10.41 -5.93 14.04
C ILE A 40 -11.02 -7.33 14.10
N PRO A 41 -10.66 -8.19 15.09
CA PRO A 41 -11.04 -9.60 15.09
C PRO A 41 -12.55 -9.85 15.15
N SER A 42 -13.28 -9.04 15.91
CA SER A 42 -14.73 -9.17 16.14
C SER A 42 -15.54 -9.12 14.85
N VAL A 43 -15.13 -8.28 13.90
CA VAL A 43 -15.78 -8.10 12.59
C VAL A 43 -14.93 -8.62 11.42
N LYS A 44 -13.80 -9.28 11.72
CA LYS A 44 -12.84 -9.80 10.75
C LYS A 44 -12.48 -8.78 9.66
N ALA A 45 -12.19 -7.55 10.07
CA ALA A 45 -11.87 -6.45 9.16
C ALA A 45 -10.39 -6.07 9.23
N VAL A 46 -9.76 -5.93 8.07
CA VAL A 46 -8.46 -5.24 7.93
C VAL A 46 -8.71 -3.84 7.41
N VAL A 47 -8.22 -2.84 8.14
CA VAL A 47 -8.36 -1.42 7.78
C VAL A 47 -7.04 -0.69 7.97
N GLY A 48 -6.89 0.39 7.21
CA GLY A 48 -5.66 1.17 7.20
C GLY A 48 -4.46 0.41 6.63
N GLY A 49 -3.32 1.10 6.60
CA GLY A 49 -2.07 0.60 6.05
C GLY A 49 -1.99 0.73 4.54
N ILE A 50 -0.83 1.15 4.05
CA ILE A 50 -0.56 1.40 2.63
C ILE A 50 -0.54 0.18 1.68
N PRO A 51 -0.34 -1.09 2.11
CA PRO A 51 0.03 -2.13 1.16
C PRO A 51 -1.12 -2.57 0.23
N VAL A 52 -2.39 -2.34 0.61
CA VAL A 52 -3.56 -2.77 -0.18
C VAL A 52 -4.01 -1.63 -1.10
N SER A 53 -3.89 -1.85 -2.40
CA SER A 53 -4.46 -0.98 -3.44
C SER A 53 -5.37 -1.76 -4.39
N SER A 54 -6.22 -1.07 -5.15
CA SER A 54 -7.12 -1.74 -6.11
C SER A 54 -7.42 -0.90 -7.35
N GLY A 55 -7.28 -1.50 -8.53
CA GLY A 55 -7.66 -0.85 -9.79
C GLY A 55 -6.79 0.33 -10.21
N ILE A 56 -5.60 0.47 -9.63
CA ILE A 56 -4.63 1.54 -9.90
C ILE A 56 -3.22 0.96 -10.04
N HIS A 57 -2.31 1.71 -10.68
CA HIS A 57 -0.88 1.43 -10.57
C HIS A 57 -0.39 1.73 -9.15
N LEU A 58 0.23 0.74 -8.49
CA LEU A 58 0.70 0.90 -7.11
C LEU A 58 1.89 1.88 -7.04
N TRP A 59 1.93 2.65 -5.95
CA TRP A 59 3.02 3.56 -5.62
C TRP A 59 4.28 2.78 -5.23
N THR A 60 5.27 2.72 -6.12
CA THR A 60 6.51 1.95 -5.91
C THR A 60 7.71 2.80 -5.55
N ALA A 61 7.56 4.13 -5.47
CA ALA A 61 8.65 5.05 -5.15
C ALA A 61 9.20 4.84 -3.74
N ASP A 62 8.34 4.54 -2.76
CA ASP A 62 8.75 4.18 -1.38
C ASP A 62 9.32 2.75 -1.27
N THR A 63 9.28 1.98 -2.37
CA THR A 63 9.76 0.59 -2.43
C THR A 63 10.74 0.39 -3.61
N PRO A 64 11.84 1.16 -3.65
CA PRO A 64 12.73 1.20 -4.81
C PRO A 64 13.41 -0.16 -5.05
N THR A 65 13.69 -0.94 -3.99
CA THR A 65 14.44 -2.19 -4.10
C THR A 65 13.53 -3.41 -4.21
N THR A 66 14.08 -4.51 -4.74
CA THR A 66 13.43 -5.83 -4.74
C THR A 66 13.06 -6.28 -3.32
N LYS A 67 13.89 -5.96 -2.33
CA LYS A 67 13.64 -6.31 -0.93
C LYS A 67 12.41 -5.57 -0.40
N ASP A 68 12.30 -4.27 -0.66
CA ASP A 68 11.18 -3.46 -0.17
C ASP A 68 9.85 -3.98 -0.75
N ARG A 69 9.81 -4.24 -2.06
CA ARG A 69 8.61 -4.83 -2.70
C ARG A 69 8.27 -6.22 -2.16
N ALA A 70 9.26 -7.04 -1.84
CA ALA A 70 9.04 -8.34 -1.22
C ALA A 70 8.47 -8.22 0.21
N GLU A 71 8.86 -7.18 0.97
CA GLU A 71 8.29 -6.89 2.28
C GLU A 71 6.81 -6.45 2.20
N VAL A 72 6.44 -5.68 1.16
CA VAL A 72 5.02 -5.37 0.89
C VAL A 72 4.23 -6.64 0.57
N ILE A 73 4.75 -7.51 -0.31
CA ILE A 73 4.11 -8.80 -0.63
C ILE A 73 3.94 -9.64 0.64
N LYS A 74 4.97 -9.75 1.48
CA LYS A 74 4.89 -10.50 2.76
C LYS A 74 3.81 -9.93 3.68
N THR A 75 3.65 -8.60 3.72
CA THR A 75 2.59 -7.95 4.49
C THR A 75 1.21 -8.30 3.95
N LEU A 76 1.02 -8.25 2.63
CA LEU A 76 -0.23 -8.66 1.97
C LEU A 76 -0.57 -10.13 2.21
N GLU A 77 0.41 -11.03 2.16
CA GLU A 77 0.19 -12.45 2.49
C GLU A 77 -0.18 -12.63 3.99
N SER A 78 0.36 -11.79 4.88
CA SER A 78 -0.03 -11.80 6.30
C SER A 78 -1.48 -11.35 6.51
N ILE A 79 -1.97 -10.38 5.72
CA ILE A 79 -3.37 -9.96 5.70
C ILE A 79 -4.25 -11.12 5.23
N LYS A 80 -3.86 -11.78 4.13
CA LYS A 80 -4.59 -12.94 3.59
C LYS A 80 -4.68 -14.10 4.59
N ALA A 81 -3.63 -14.34 5.37
CA ALA A 81 -3.59 -15.38 6.39
C ALA A 81 -4.60 -15.17 7.54
N LEU A 82 -5.05 -13.92 7.78
CA LEU A 82 -6.09 -13.62 8.77
C LEU A 82 -7.49 -14.07 8.34
N LYS A 83 -7.67 -14.44 7.06
CA LYS A 83 -8.97 -14.78 6.46
C LYS A 83 -10.03 -13.70 6.74
N PRO A 84 -9.74 -12.42 6.41
CA PRO A 84 -10.67 -11.31 6.65
C PRO A 84 -11.97 -11.49 5.86
N GLN A 85 -13.07 -11.03 6.45
CA GLN A 85 -14.33 -10.84 5.72
C GLN A 85 -14.32 -9.50 4.97
N THR A 86 -13.68 -8.49 5.55
CA THR A 86 -13.58 -7.14 4.98
C THR A 86 -12.12 -6.70 4.92
N VAL A 87 -11.71 -6.11 3.80
CA VAL A 87 -10.43 -5.39 3.67
C VAL A 87 -10.72 -4.08 2.96
N VAL A 88 -10.39 -2.97 3.60
CA VAL A 88 -10.54 -1.64 3.01
C VAL A 88 -9.21 -1.24 2.37
N PRO A 89 -9.13 -1.10 1.02
CA PRO A 89 -7.92 -0.65 0.35
C PRO A 89 -7.55 0.78 0.80
N ALA A 90 -6.25 1.07 0.93
CA ALA A 90 -5.79 2.42 1.22
C ALA A 90 -5.96 3.36 0.02
N HIS A 91 -5.77 2.84 -1.19
CA HIS A 91 -5.98 3.57 -2.43
C HIS A 91 -6.72 2.69 -3.43
N MET A 92 -7.77 3.22 -4.05
CA MET A 92 -8.50 2.48 -5.07
C MET A 92 -9.14 3.38 -6.10
N LYS A 93 -9.28 2.86 -7.31
CA LYS A 93 -10.17 3.43 -8.31
C LYS A 93 -11.62 3.24 -7.85
N ALA A 94 -12.48 4.23 -8.10
CA ALA A 94 -13.90 4.10 -7.82
C ALA A 94 -14.50 2.84 -8.51
N GLY A 95 -15.22 2.03 -7.74
CA GLY A 95 -15.80 0.78 -8.21
C GLY A 95 -14.82 -0.39 -8.41
N ALA A 96 -13.54 -0.24 -8.03
CA ALA A 96 -12.60 -1.35 -8.02
C ALA A 96 -12.96 -2.38 -6.94
N ALA A 97 -12.45 -3.61 -7.10
CA ALA A 97 -12.72 -4.68 -6.15
C ALA A 97 -12.14 -4.35 -4.76
N GLU A 98 -12.86 -4.76 -3.71
CA GLU A 98 -12.44 -4.63 -2.31
C GLU A 98 -12.12 -6.00 -1.69
N GLY A 99 -11.83 -6.05 -0.39
CA GLY A 99 -11.63 -7.30 0.31
C GLY A 99 -10.39 -8.06 -0.15
N LEU A 100 -10.44 -9.39 -0.09
CA LEU A 100 -9.34 -10.25 -0.53
C LEU A 100 -9.01 -10.13 -2.01
N ASN A 101 -9.94 -9.65 -2.85
CA ASN A 101 -9.67 -9.40 -4.26
C ASN A 101 -8.68 -8.25 -4.44
N ALA A 102 -8.79 -7.17 -3.66
CA ALA A 102 -7.81 -6.08 -3.65
C ALA A 102 -6.43 -6.55 -3.16
N VAL A 103 -6.40 -7.41 -2.14
CA VAL A 103 -5.16 -8.00 -1.60
C VAL A 103 -4.47 -8.86 -2.66
N ASN A 104 -5.21 -9.76 -3.31
CA ASN A 104 -4.67 -10.61 -4.38
C ASN A 104 -4.20 -9.77 -5.58
N PHE A 105 -4.99 -8.76 -5.99
CA PHE A 105 -4.59 -7.82 -7.04
C PHE A 105 -3.26 -7.12 -6.70
N SER A 106 -3.09 -6.63 -5.47
CA SER A 106 -1.85 -5.97 -5.04
C SER A 106 -0.65 -6.92 -5.08
N ILE A 107 -0.82 -8.17 -4.60
CA ILE A 107 0.22 -9.21 -4.65
C ILE A 107 0.63 -9.49 -6.10
N ASP A 108 -0.36 -9.73 -6.96
CA ASP A 108 -0.11 -10.07 -8.36
C ASP A 108 0.51 -8.90 -9.10
N TYR A 109 0.05 -7.67 -8.89
CA TYR A 109 0.64 -6.47 -9.45
C TYR A 109 2.13 -6.37 -9.11
N LEU A 110 2.50 -6.49 -7.83
CA LEU A 110 3.90 -6.36 -7.39
C LEU A 110 4.79 -7.49 -7.92
N LYS A 111 4.28 -8.73 -8.00
CA LYS A 111 5.00 -9.85 -8.64
C LYS A 111 5.27 -9.57 -10.12
N GLN A 112 4.28 -9.03 -10.83
CA GLN A 112 4.40 -8.72 -12.25
C GLN A 112 5.28 -7.48 -12.48
N TYR A 113 5.22 -6.48 -11.60
CA TYR A 113 6.11 -5.33 -11.61
C TYR A 113 7.57 -5.75 -11.38
N GLU A 114 7.84 -6.63 -10.42
CA GLU A 114 9.20 -7.14 -10.18
C GLU A 114 9.78 -7.87 -11.40
N GLN A 115 8.97 -8.67 -12.11
CA GLN A 115 9.38 -9.28 -13.37
C GLN A 115 9.70 -8.23 -14.43
N ALA A 116 8.84 -7.22 -14.57
CA ALA A 116 9.04 -6.13 -15.52
C ALA A 116 10.34 -5.35 -15.20
N VAL A 117 10.60 -5.04 -13.92
CA VAL A 117 11.83 -4.36 -13.46
C VAL A 117 13.08 -5.12 -13.91
N LYS A 118 13.12 -6.44 -13.71
CA LYS A 118 14.26 -7.28 -14.11
C LYS A 118 14.49 -7.32 -15.62
N SER A 119 13.42 -7.23 -16.40
CA SER A 119 13.47 -7.26 -17.87
C SER A 119 13.69 -5.89 -18.52
N SER A 120 13.54 -4.80 -17.76
CA SER A 120 13.56 -3.44 -18.30
C SER A 120 14.91 -2.76 -18.08
N LYS A 121 15.46 -2.16 -19.14
CA LYS A 121 16.74 -1.43 -19.04
C LYS A 121 16.60 -0.08 -18.31
N ASN A 122 15.50 0.63 -18.52
CA ASN A 122 15.22 1.97 -18.03
C ASN A 122 13.73 2.11 -17.62
N SER A 123 13.35 3.27 -17.08
CA SER A 123 11.98 3.53 -16.62
C SER A 123 10.98 3.53 -17.78
N GLU A 124 11.35 4.05 -18.94
CA GLU A 124 10.48 4.08 -20.13
C GLU A 124 10.01 2.68 -20.54
N VAL A 125 10.94 1.71 -20.62
CA VAL A 125 10.62 0.31 -20.94
C VAL A 125 9.75 -0.32 -19.85
N LEU A 126 10.03 -0.01 -18.57
CA LEU A 126 9.23 -0.50 -17.44
C LEU A 126 7.80 0.03 -17.47
N ILE A 127 7.63 1.34 -17.69
CA ILE A 127 6.33 2.03 -17.78
C ILE A 127 5.52 1.41 -18.91
N LYS A 128 6.10 1.31 -20.11
CA LYS A 128 5.43 0.73 -21.28
C LYS A 128 5.01 -0.72 -21.04
N THR A 129 5.89 -1.52 -20.45
CA THR A 129 5.59 -2.93 -20.13
C THR A 129 4.41 -3.04 -19.16
N MET A 130 4.38 -2.21 -18.12
CA MET A 130 3.30 -2.23 -17.13
C MET A 130 1.99 -1.69 -17.69
N GLN A 131 2.01 -0.64 -18.50
CA GLN A 131 0.81 -0.13 -19.19
C GLN A 131 0.23 -1.15 -20.18
N GLN A 132 1.06 -1.87 -20.91
CA GLN A 132 0.59 -2.94 -21.80
C GLN A 132 -0.07 -4.09 -21.04
N LYS A 133 0.49 -4.45 -19.88
CA LYS A 133 -0.03 -5.53 -19.04
C LYS A 133 -1.30 -5.13 -18.28
N TYR A 134 -1.44 -3.85 -17.98
CA TYR A 134 -2.51 -3.29 -17.17
C TYR A 134 -3.12 -2.03 -17.79
N PRO A 135 -3.72 -2.13 -19.00
CA PRO A 135 -4.13 -0.96 -19.79
C PRO A 135 -5.30 -0.17 -19.21
N THR A 136 -6.00 -0.71 -18.20
CA THR A 136 -7.21 -0.12 -17.61
C THR A 136 -6.98 0.49 -16.23
N LEU A 137 -5.79 0.33 -15.66
CA LEU A 137 -5.44 0.92 -14.36
C LEU A 137 -5.25 2.42 -14.49
N THR A 138 -5.72 3.15 -13.49
CA THR A 138 -5.48 4.60 -13.36
C THR A 138 -4.21 4.86 -12.54
N GLU A 139 -3.96 6.12 -12.19
CA GLU A 139 -2.74 6.54 -11.46
C GLU A 139 -1.44 6.31 -12.24
N THR A 140 -1.45 6.58 -13.55
CA THR A 140 -0.26 6.42 -14.41
C THR A 140 0.92 7.25 -13.94
N SER A 141 0.69 8.42 -13.35
CA SER A 141 1.75 9.26 -12.74
C SER A 141 2.49 8.53 -11.61
N SER A 142 1.79 7.68 -10.84
CA SER A 142 2.40 6.84 -9.80
C SER A 142 3.33 5.80 -10.42
N LEU A 143 2.92 5.19 -11.54
CA LEU A 143 3.79 4.27 -12.30
C LEU A 143 5.03 5.01 -12.85
N GLU A 144 4.84 6.19 -13.43
CA GLU A 144 5.93 6.96 -14.04
C GLU A 144 7.00 7.36 -13.01
N LEU A 145 6.59 7.90 -11.87
CA LEU A 145 7.51 8.30 -10.81
C LEU A 145 8.18 7.07 -10.18
N GLY A 146 7.38 6.07 -9.80
CA GLY A 146 7.90 4.83 -9.21
C GLY A 146 8.89 4.10 -10.12
N ALA A 147 8.65 4.08 -11.44
CA ALA A 147 9.57 3.47 -12.40
C ALA A 147 10.91 4.22 -12.48
N LYS A 148 10.90 5.56 -12.50
CA LYS A 148 12.14 6.36 -12.49
C LYS A 148 12.97 6.09 -11.24
N VAL A 149 12.31 6.06 -10.08
CA VAL A 149 12.96 5.78 -8.79
C VAL A 149 13.54 4.37 -8.76
N VAL A 150 12.74 3.35 -9.10
CA VAL A 150 13.17 1.94 -9.11
C VAL A 150 14.32 1.69 -10.09
N LYS A 151 14.39 2.47 -11.18
CA LYS A 151 15.47 2.39 -12.18
C LYS A 151 16.68 3.28 -11.87
N GLY A 152 16.64 4.04 -10.77
CA GLY A 152 17.74 4.92 -10.35
C GLY A 152 17.87 6.20 -11.17
N GLU A 153 16.86 6.54 -11.97
CA GLU A 153 16.81 7.74 -12.82
C GLU A 153 16.28 8.97 -12.08
N MET A 154 15.76 8.76 -10.86
CA MET A 154 15.26 9.80 -9.96
C MET A 154 15.53 9.38 -8.51
N GLN A 155 15.86 10.35 -7.66
CA GLN A 155 15.94 10.13 -6.20
C GLN A 155 14.56 10.38 -5.57
N TRP A 156 14.24 9.57 -4.56
CA TRP A 156 13.02 9.67 -3.76
C TRP A 156 13.27 9.06 -2.37
N PRO A 157 12.72 9.63 -1.30
CA PRO A 157 12.12 10.97 -1.23
C PRO A 157 13.16 12.10 -1.37
#